data_AF-W0I6V6-F1
#
_entry.id   AF-W0I6V6-F1
#
_cell.length_a   1.000
_cell.length_b   1.000
_cell.length_c   1.000
_cell.angle_alpha   90.00
_cell.angle_beta   90.00
_cell.angle_gamma   90.00
#
_symmetry.space_group_name_H-M   'P 1'
#
loop_
_entity.id
_entity.type
_entity.pdbx_description
1 polymer ?
#
loop_
_entity_poly.entity_id
_entity_poly.type
_entity_poly.pdbx_seq_one_letter_code
_entity_poly.pdbx_strand_id
1 'polypeptide(L)'
;MLTPKIPRPEGPYLSPREVAKILDTSTDAIYLWIEQGKVASLKIRYGMRVYHWIPEEEVERLKKEKPPKDKLLSTRQAAEILGVRQEVVSELVRQGKLRGIKVGLYYKIPESEVLKLKNNGGINSASTPEAQAHD
;
A
#
# COMPACT_ATOMS: atom_id res chain seq x y z
N MET A 1 -33.33 23.01 -6.00
CA MET A 1 -32.96 22.41 -4.69
C MET A 1 -31.54 22.85 -4.36
N LEU A 2 -31.37 23.76 -3.40
CA LEU A 2 -30.03 24.13 -2.92
C LEU A 2 -29.52 22.98 -2.04
N THR A 3 -28.47 22.28 -2.46
CA THR A 3 -27.78 21.36 -1.56
C THR A 3 -27.32 22.16 -0.33
N PRO A 4 -27.63 21.73 0.90
CA PRO A 4 -27.19 22.44 2.08
C PRO A 4 -25.66 22.50 2.04
N LYS A 5 -25.13 23.73 2.07
CA LYS A 5 -23.68 24.00 2.04
C LYS A 5 -23.08 23.35 3.28
N ILE A 6 -22.34 22.27 3.09
CA ILE A 6 -21.69 21.54 4.18
C ILE A 6 -20.78 22.53 4.93
N PRO A 7 -20.86 22.64 6.27
CA PRO A 7 -20.06 23.58 7.04
C PRO A 7 -18.60 23.14 7.01
N ARG A 8 -17.82 23.71 6.08
CA ARG A 8 -16.39 23.49 5.95
C ARG A 8 -15.64 24.54 6.77
N PRO A 9 -14.74 24.15 7.68
CA PRO A 9 -13.89 25.09 8.41
C PRO A 9 -12.94 25.82 7.46
N GLU A 10 -12.53 27.03 7.84
CA GLU A 10 -11.49 27.78 7.13
C GLU A 10 -10.13 27.09 7.33
N GLY A 11 -9.40 26.83 6.23
CA GLY A 11 -8.12 26.14 6.24
C GLY A 11 -8.11 24.81 5.46
N PRO A 12 -6.94 24.16 5.36
CA PRO A 12 -6.76 22.93 4.60
C PRO A 12 -7.31 21.72 5.38
N TYR A 13 -8.64 21.62 5.42
CA TYR A 13 -9.36 20.49 5.99
C TYR A 13 -9.99 19.63 4.91
N LEU A 14 -9.91 18.32 5.07
CA LEU A 14 -10.47 17.32 4.18
C LEU A 14 -11.56 16.51 4.88
N SER A 15 -12.63 16.20 4.16
CA SER A 15 -13.64 15.27 4.64
C SER A 15 -13.08 13.83 4.67
N PRO A 16 -13.61 12.92 5.51
CA PRO A 16 -13.23 11.51 5.50
C PRO A 16 -13.31 10.86 4.12
N ARG A 17 -14.22 11.32 3.26
CA ARG A 17 -14.36 10.86 1.88
C ARG A 17 -13.20 11.30 0.99
N GLU A 18 -12.74 12.54 1.12
CA GLU A 18 -11.56 13.03 0.38
C GLU A 18 -10.30 12.31 0.85
N VAL A 19 -10.14 12.14 2.18
CA VAL A 19 -9.03 11.37 2.75
C VAL A 19 -9.04 9.93 2.29
N ALA A 20 -10.20 9.28 2.25
CA ALA A 20 -10.36 7.92 1.75
C ALA A 20 -9.88 7.79 0.29
N LYS A 21 -10.17 8.77 -0.57
CA LYS A 21 -9.69 8.80 -1.95
C LYS A 21 -8.18 9.00 -2.03
N ILE A 22 -7.62 9.93 -1.26
CA ILE A 22 -6.19 10.22 -1.25
C ILE A 22 -5.38 9.02 -0.75
N LEU A 23 -5.87 8.35 0.28
CA LEU A 23 -5.21 7.20 0.90
C LEU A 23 -5.66 5.85 0.32
N ASP A 24 -6.43 5.87 -0.78
CA ASP A 24 -6.97 4.71 -1.49
C ASP A 24 -7.54 3.62 -0.53
N THR A 25 -8.46 4.03 0.34
CA THR A 25 -9.03 3.21 1.41
C THR A 25 -10.52 3.44 1.57
N SER A 26 -11.18 2.65 2.43
CA SER A 26 -12.61 2.83 2.68
C SER A 26 -12.84 4.05 3.58
N THR A 27 -13.98 4.71 3.38
CA THR A 27 -14.39 5.80 4.29
C THR A 27 -14.59 5.28 5.72
N ASP A 28 -15.04 4.03 5.86
CA ASP A 28 -15.22 3.36 7.16
C ASP A 28 -13.90 3.17 7.90
N ALA A 29 -12.81 2.85 7.20
CA ALA A 29 -11.48 2.76 7.82
C ALA A 29 -11.06 4.11 8.40
N ILE A 30 -11.36 5.21 7.70
CA ILE A 30 -11.08 6.56 8.21
C ILE A 30 -11.90 6.85 9.48
N TYR A 31 -13.19 6.54 9.50
CA TYR A 31 -14.02 6.70 10.70
C TYR A 31 -13.51 5.85 11.86
N LEU A 32 -13.14 4.59 11.60
CA LEU A 32 -12.57 3.71 12.60
C LEU A 32 -11.28 4.30 13.20
N TRP A 33 -10.41 4.89 12.37
CA TRP A 33 -9.18 5.52 12.87
C TRP A 33 -9.44 6.79 13.68
N ILE A 34 -10.46 7.56 13.32
CA ILE A 34 -10.91 8.70 14.12
C ILE A 34 -11.44 8.22 15.49
N GLU A 35 -12.28 7.18 15.50
CA GLU A 35 -12.85 6.62 16.72
C GLU A 35 -11.78 6.01 17.64
N GLN A 36 -10.77 5.38 17.04
CA GLN A 36 -9.60 4.84 17.75
C GLN A 36 -8.61 5.93 18.21
N GLY A 37 -8.83 7.21 17.86
CA GLY A 37 -7.92 8.30 18.18
C GLY A 37 -6.58 8.26 17.42
N LYS A 38 -6.48 7.43 16.36
CA LYS A 38 -5.30 7.36 15.48
C LYS A 38 -5.22 8.52 14.50
N VAL A 39 -6.37 9.15 14.23
CA VAL A 39 -6.51 10.28 13.31
C VAL A 39 -7.19 11.43 14.04
N ALA A 40 -6.48 12.54 14.19
CA ALA A 40 -7.04 13.79 14.67
C ALA A 40 -8.11 14.28 13.69
N SER A 41 -9.28 14.66 14.20
CA SER A 41 -10.33 15.28 13.39
C SER A 41 -11.08 16.35 14.18
N LEU A 42 -11.42 17.43 13.50
CA LEU A 42 -12.30 18.46 14.01
C LEU A 42 -13.76 18.02 13.82
N LYS A 43 -14.52 17.95 14.90
CA LYS A 43 -15.95 17.59 14.89
C LYS A 43 -16.80 18.85 14.86
N ILE A 44 -17.56 19.05 13.79
CA ILE A 44 -18.51 20.16 13.65
C ILE A 44 -19.93 19.59 13.65
N ARG A 45 -20.75 20.01 14.63
CA ARG A 45 -22.18 19.66 14.67
C ARG A 45 -22.97 20.70 13.88
N TYR A 46 -23.82 20.23 12.98
CA TYR A 46 -24.71 21.08 12.18
C TYR A 46 -26.09 20.44 12.06
N GLY A 47 -27.07 21.03 12.75
CA GLY A 47 -28.36 20.39 12.99
C GLY A 47 -28.18 19.06 13.74
N MET A 48 -28.82 18.00 13.23
CA MET A 48 -28.72 16.63 13.78
C MET A 48 -27.49 15.85 13.29
N ARG A 49 -26.62 16.44 12.47
CA ARG A 49 -25.47 15.76 11.86
C ARG A 49 -24.16 16.21 12.49
N VAL A 50 -23.19 15.29 12.56
CA VAL A 50 -21.81 15.56 12.96
C VAL A 50 -20.92 15.34 11.75
N TYR A 51 -20.11 16.34 11.43
CA TYR A 51 -19.15 16.33 10.35
C TYR A 51 -17.75 16.25 10.95
N HIS A 52 -16.92 15.36 10.39
CA HIS A 52 -15.51 15.24 10.74
C HIS A 52 -14.67 15.94 9.69
N TRP A 53 -13.66 16.67 10.15
CA TRP A 53 -12.73 17.41 9.30
C TRP A 53 -11.29 17.05 9.65
N ILE A 54 -10.67 16.46 8.65
CA ILE A 54 -9.29 16.04 8.42
C ILE A 54 -8.22 17.14 8.28
N PRO A 55 -7.37 17.53 9.25
CA PRO A 55 -6.28 18.45 8.92
C PRO A 55 -5.39 17.85 7.81
N GLU A 56 -4.99 18.63 6.81
CA GLU A 56 -4.14 18.12 5.72
C GLU A 56 -2.82 17.52 6.22
N GLU A 57 -2.21 18.12 7.25
CA GLU A 57 -1.01 17.59 7.91
C GLU A 57 -1.18 16.15 8.42
N GLU A 58 -2.38 15.84 8.92
CA GLU A 58 -2.75 14.50 9.37
C GLU A 58 -2.80 13.52 8.19
N VAL A 59 -3.35 13.97 7.07
CA VAL A 59 -3.44 13.19 5.84
C VAL A 59 -2.05 12.92 5.27
N GLU A 60 -1.15 13.91 5.33
CA GLU A 60 0.24 13.73 4.94
C GLU A 60 0.97 12.74 5.85
N ARG A 61 0.75 12.80 7.17
CA ARG A 61 1.31 11.81 8.10
C ARG A 61 0.81 10.41 7.76
N LEU A 62 -0.49 10.23 7.56
CA LEU A 62 -1.07 8.95 7.17
C LEU A 62 -0.56 8.44 5.82
N LYS A 63 -0.28 9.34 4.88
CA LYS A 63 0.31 8.99 3.58
C LYS A 63 1.75 8.48 3.73
N LYS A 64 2.51 9.00 4.70
CA LYS A 64 3.86 8.52 5.04
C LYS A 64 3.82 7.20 5.82
N GLU A 65 2.86 7.04 6.73
CA GLU A 65 2.73 5.86 7.59
C GLU A 65 2.11 4.66 6.87
N LYS A 66 1.20 4.88 5.92
CA LYS A 66 0.78 3.81 5.03
C LYS A 66 2.00 3.41 4.21
N PRO A 67 2.53 2.17 4.35
CA PRO A 67 3.34 1.64 3.28
C PRO A 67 2.51 1.77 2.00
N PRO A 68 3.12 2.12 0.85
CA PRO A 68 2.44 2.05 -0.42
C PRO A 68 1.66 0.72 -0.47
N LYS A 69 0.45 0.69 -1.05
CA LYS A 69 -0.21 -0.58 -1.36
C LYS A 69 0.77 -1.37 -2.22
N ASP A 70 1.58 -2.19 -1.57
CA ASP A 70 2.57 -2.96 -2.26
C ASP A 70 1.79 -3.94 -3.10
N LYS A 71 1.88 -3.75 -4.41
CA LYS A 71 1.25 -4.65 -5.35
C LYS A 71 1.74 -6.05 -5.00
N LEU A 72 0.79 -6.92 -4.67
CA LEU A 72 1.10 -8.29 -4.30
C LEU A 72 1.35 -9.09 -5.57
N LEU A 73 2.62 -9.25 -5.88
CA LEU A 73 3.10 -9.97 -7.04
C LEU A 73 3.00 -11.47 -6.80
N SER A 74 2.69 -12.22 -7.86
CA SER A 74 2.96 -13.66 -7.85
C SER A 74 4.47 -13.93 -7.89
N THR A 75 4.88 -15.14 -7.53
CA THR A 75 6.26 -15.61 -7.70
C THR A 75 6.75 -15.41 -9.14
N ARG A 76 5.88 -15.62 -10.13
CA ARG A 76 6.15 -15.34 -11.55
C ARG A 76 6.45 -13.87 -11.82
N GLN A 77 5.59 -12.96 -11.38
CA GLN A 77 5.77 -11.52 -11.60
C GLN A 77 7.03 -11.01 -10.89
N ALA A 78 7.30 -11.49 -9.68
CA ALA A 78 8.53 -11.17 -8.96
C ALA A 78 9.77 -11.68 -9.73
N ALA A 79 9.70 -12.88 -10.30
CA ALA A 79 10.78 -13.45 -11.10
C ALA A 79 11.09 -12.63 -12.36
N GLU A 80 10.04 -12.17 -13.07
CA GLU A 80 10.16 -11.29 -14.24
C GLU A 80 10.84 -9.96 -13.89
N ILE A 81 10.50 -9.35 -12.74
CA ILE A 81 11.11 -8.08 -12.30
C ILE A 81 12.57 -8.25 -11.88
N LEU A 82 12.89 -9.38 -11.23
CA LEU A 82 14.24 -9.73 -10.76
C LEU A 82 15.13 -10.32 -11.87
N GLY A 83 14.55 -10.70 -13.02
CA GLY A 83 15.28 -11.36 -14.11
C GLY A 83 15.78 -12.77 -13.75
N VAL A 84 15.08 -13.48 -12.87
CA VAL A 84 15.45 -14.84 -12.41
C VAL A 84 14.36 -15.86 -12.73
N ARG A 85 14.65 -17.15 -12.50
CA ARG A 85 13.63 -18.22 -12.58
C ARG A 85 12.69 -18.16 -11.37
N GLN A 86 11.45 -18.61 -11.56
CA GLN A 86 10.44 -18.64 -10.48
C GLN A 86 10.83 -19.53 -9.29
N GLU A 87 11.62 -20.58 -9.55
CA GLU A 87 12.19 -21.48 -8.55
C GLU A 87 13.09 -20.72 -7.58
N VAL A 88 13.97 -19.86 -8.11
CA VAL A 88 14.87 -19.01 -7.31
C VAL A 88 14.07 -18.10 -6.39
N VAL A 89 13.00 -17.48 -6.90
CA VAL A 89 12.11 -16.66 -6.07
C VAL A 89 11.46 -17.48 -4.95
N SER A 90 11.03 -18.70 -5.27
CA SER A 90 10.41 -19.60 -4.29
C SER A 90 11.41 -20.02 -3.21
N GLU A 91 12.66 -20.26 -3.58
CA GLU A 91 13.75 -20.53 -2.64
C GLU A 91 14.08 -19.31 -1.78
N LEU A 92 14.14 -18.11 -2.35
CA LEU A 92 14.38 -16.87 -1.61
C LEU A 92 13.29 -16.62 -0.56
N VAL A 93 12.03 -16.92 -0.88
CA VAL A 93 10.92 -16.85 0.08
C VAL A 93 11.07 -17.91 1.17
N ARG A 94 11.42 -19.16 0.81
CA ARG A 94 11.65 -20.25 1.78
C ARG A 94 12.83 -19.99 2.72
N GLN A 95 13.89 -19.38 2.20
CA GLN A 95 15.08 -18.99 2.96
C GLN A 95 14.87 -17.71 3.80
N GLY A 96 13.71 -17.04 3.67
CA GLY A 96 13.42 -15.80 4.38
C GLY A 96 14.15 -14.56 3.85
N LYS A 97 14.88 -14.69 2.74
CA LYS A 97 15.57 -13.56 2.07
C LYS A 97 14.62 -12.63 1.33
N LEU A 98 13.44 -13.13 0.97
CA LEU A 98 12.37 -12.36 0.35
C LEU A 98 11.08 -12.55 1.14
N ARG A 99 10.50 -11.45 1.62
CA ARG A 99 9.29 -11.53 2.45
C ARG A 99 8.07 -11.81 1.57
N GLY A 100 7.49 -13.00 1.72
CA GLY A 100 6.27 -13.40 1.03
C GLY A 100 5.12 -13.66 2.01
N ILE A 101 3.90 -13.32 1.60
CA ILE A 101 2.65 -13.67 2.29
C ILE A 101 2.13 -14.97 1.68
N LYS A 102 1.98 -16.02 2.49
CA LYS A 102 1.38 -17.28 2.02
C LYS A 102 -0.14 -17.12 1.95
N VAL A 103 -0.68 -17.25 0.74
CA VAL A 103 -2.12 -17.21 0.47
C VAL A 103 -2.53 -18.55 -0.13
N GLY A 104 -2.96 -19.47 0.73
CA GLY A 104 -3.26 -20.85 0.36
C GLY A 104 -2.02 -21.60 -0.13
N LEU A 105 -2.05 -22.04 -1.40
CA LEU A 105 -0.95 -22.75 -2.06
C LEU A 105 0.11 -21.82 -2.68
N TYR A 106 -0.14 -20.51 -2.74
CA TYR A 106 0.70 -19.55 -3.45
C TYR A 106 1.33 -18.54 -2.50
N TYR A 107 2.48 -18.00 -2.90
CA TYR A 107 3.10 -16.86 -2.23
C TYR A 107 2.79 -15.57 -2.99
N LYS A 108 2.44 -14.54 -2.23
CA LYS A 108 2.22 -13.18 -2.68
C LYS A 108 3.32 -12.30 -2.12
N ILE A 109 4.09 -11.69 -3.01
CA ILE A 109 5.31 -10.96 -2.65
C ILE A 109 5.03 -9.47 -2.84
N PRO A 110 5.25 -8.62 -1.82
CA PRO A 110 5.16 -7.17 -1.96
C PRO A 110 6.13 -6.67 -3.03
N GLU A 111 5.65 -5.88 -3.98
CA GLU A 111 6.48 -5.28 -5.04
C GLU A 111 7.64 -4.44 -4.46
N SER A 112 7.45 -3.71 -3.35
CA SER A 112 8.54 -3.00 -2.70
C SER A 112 9.68 -3.91 -2.27
N GLU A 113 9.40 -5.12 -1.79
CA GLU A 113 10.43 -6.07 -1.37
C GLU A 113 11.20 -6.62 -2.57
N VAL A 114 10.51 -6.85 -3.69
CA VAL A 114 11.17 -7.23 -4.95
C VAL A 114 12.09 -6.11 -5.43
N LEU A 115 11.62 -4.86 -5.41
CA LEU A 115 12.41 -3.69 -5.81
C LEU A 115 13.58 -3.42 -4.87
N LYS A 116 13.40 -3.56 -3.56
CA LYS A 116 14.49 -3.46 -2.57
C LYS A 116 15.58 -4.49 -2.87
N LEU A 117 15.19 -5.75 -3.13
CA LEU A 117 16.15 -6.80 -3.42
C LEU A 117 16.91 -6.55 -4.73
N LYS A 118 16.22 -6.02 -5.75
CA LYS A 118 16.83 -5.59 -7.02
C LYS A 118 17.82 -4.45 -6.83
N ASN A 119 17.45 -3.42 -6.07
CA ASN A 119 18.27 -2.22 -5.87
C ASN A 119 19.46 -2.45 -4.94
N ASN A 120 19.36 -3.38 -3.98
CA ASN A 120 20.45 -3.73 -3.06
C ASN A 120 21.51 -4.66 -3.69
N GLY A 121 21.48 -4.92 -5.00
CA GLY A 121 22.50 -5.71 -5.70
C GLY A 121 22.58 -7.18 -5.27
N GLY A 122 21.58 -7.70 -4.55
CA GLY A 122 21.60 -9.05 -3.97
C GLY A 122 21.46 -10.18 -4.98
N ILE A 123 21.18 -9.86 -6.24
CA ILE A 123 21.09 -10.82 -7.33
C ILE A 123 21.95 -10.30 -8.48
N ASN A 124 23.26 -10.49 -8.37
CA ASN A 124 24.13 -10.41 -9.54
C ASN A 124 23.64 -11.47 -10.53
N SER A 125 23.41 -11.04 -11.77
CA SER A 125 22.95 -11.77 -12.95
C SER A 125 23.91 -12.87 -13.43
N ALA A 126 24.55 -13.60 -12.51
CA ALA A 126 25.53 -14.65 -12.78
C ALA A 126 24.94 -16.04 -12.49
N SER A 127 23.88 -16.40 -13.20
CA SER A 127 23.42 -17.80 -13.36
C SER A 127 22.46 -17.90 -14.55
N THR A 128 22.88 -17.38 -15.70
CA THR A 128 22.38 -17.89 -16.98
C THR A 128 23.42 -18.86 -17.50
N PRO A 129 23.36 -20.17 -17.21
CA PRO A 129 23.98 -21.12 -18.12
C PRO A 129 23.20 -21.01 -19.41
N GLU A 130 23.90 -20.61 -20.47
CA GLU A 130 23.47 -20.69 -21.85
C GLU A 130 22.67 -21.98 -22.05
N ALA A 131 21.44 -21.84 -22.55
CA ALA A 131 20.76 -22.96 -23.15
C ALA A 131 21.48 -23.30 -24.45
N GLN A 132 22.59 -24.03 -24.34
CA GLN A 132 23.06 -24.90 -25.40
C GLN A 132 22.18 -26.16 -25.40
N ALA A 133 21.40 -26.31 -26.46
CA ALA A 133 20.95 -27.58 -27.02
C ALA A 133 20.51 -27.27 -28.46
N HIS A 134 21.35 -27.54 -29.46
CA HIS A 134 21.65 -28.84 -30.10
C HIS A 134 20.66 -29.15 -31.25
N ASP A 135 21.26 -29.25 -32.45
CA ASP A 135 20.78 -29.72 -33.77
C ASP A 135 19.55 -29.07 -34.43
#